data_AF-A0A6G0XF51-F1
#
_entry.id   AF-A0A6G0XF51-F1
#
_cell.length_a   1.000
_cell.length_b   1.000
_cell.length_c   1.000
_cell.angle_alpha   90.00
_cell.angle_beta   90.00
_cell.angle_gamma   90.00
#
_symmetry.space_group_name_H-M   'P 1'
#
loop_
_entity.id
_entity.type
_entity.pdbx_description
1 polymer ?
#
loop_
_entity_poly.entity_id
_entity_poly.type
_entity_poly.pdbx_seq_one_letter_code
_entity_poly.pdbx_strand_id
1 'polypeptide(L)'
;MDPDDLIHAVATSRTLEAQYQRAQMIADFNKERRREQCRVSQKIFRERKKREQAMFEATVQSLAKEVQQLEQRKAELVRYVPLQHILAHQPDFDGGVPARLTRKYISMFKNGYIPSKRRASDRQERFLHAFASYDIVYNGAIGVQSILDNWVRYTTSFSSVALETLSCDVMKTDDGAIVRGVTRSSLKMNRHSIERFFPNCPEVLKPMLIGQVLTVVAVMHFSFNDEDILVQLSGRGDFTSGLLAILRNSEDVEAVLAKSRIIPQITSTPKTPCKPPAPSSSTSSPNQSKMDLDFIQV
;
A
#
# COMPACT_ATOMS: atom_id res chain seq x y z
N MET A 1 -21.39 53.14 95.12
CA MET A 1 -21.42 53.05 93.65
C MET A 1 -22.61 53.88 93.20
N ASP A 2 -22.35 54.88 92.36
CA ASP A 2 -23.37 55.81 91.85
C ASP A 2 -24.29 55.06 90.84
N PRO A 3 -25.63 55.12 90.99
CA PRO A 3 -26.56 54.48 90.06
C PRO A 3 -26.35 54.87 88.59
N ASP A 4 -25.94 56.10 88.32
CA ASP A 4 -25.74 56.61 86.95
C ASP A 4 -24.50 56.01 86.28
N ASP A 5 -23.44 55.73 87.03
CA ASP A 5 -22.23 55.07 86.53
C ASP A 5 -22.52 53.61 86.11
N LEU A 6 -23.38 52.92 86.85
CA LEU A 6 -23.79 51.55 86.53
C LEU A 6 -24.67 51.51 85.28
N ILE A 7 -25.57 52.48 85.11
CA ILE A 7 -26.43 52.61 83.92
C ILE A 7 -25.58 52.94 82.68
N HIS A 8 -24.60 53.85 82.81
CA HIS A 8 -23.69 54.20 81.71
C HIS A 8 -22.78 53.01 81.32
N ALA A 9 -22.26 52.26 82.29
CA ALA A 9 -21.44 51.06 82.03
C ALA A 9 -22.25 49.95 81.33
N VAL A 10 -23.49 49.69 81.77
CA VAL A 10 -24.38 48.70 81.14
C VAL A 10 -24.81 49.15 79.73
N ALA A 11 -25.10 50.44 79.53
CA ALA A 11 -25.41 50.99 78.21
C ALA A 11 -24.22 50.89 77.25
N THR A 12 -23.00 51.15 77.74
CA THR A 12 -21.75 51.03 76.96
C THR A 12 -21.42 49.57 76.64
N SER A 13 -21.67 48.64 77.57
CA SER A 13 -21.49 47.20 77.34
C SER A 13 -22.46 46.67 76.27
N ARG A 14 -23.74 47.08 76.32
CA ARG A 14 -24.75 46.72 75.31
C ARG A 14 -24.45 47.30 73.92
N THR A 15 -23.93 48.52 73.84
CA THR A 15 -23.54 49.13 72.55
C THR A 15 -22.32 48.45 71.96
N LEU A 16 -21.33 48.07 72.78
CA LEU A 16 -20.16 47.32 72.35
C LEU A 16 -20.54 45.91 71.85
N GLU A 17 -21.46 45.23 72.54
CA GLU A 17 -21.98 43.94 72.12
C GLU A 17 -22.73 44.03 70.78
N ALA A 18 -23.57 45.05 70.60
CA ALA A 18 -24.25 45.31 69.33
C ALA A 18 -23.27 45.63 68.17
N GLN A 19 -22.17 46.34 68.44
CA GLN A 19 -21.11 46.59 67.47
C GLN A 19 -20.37 45.31 67.09
N TYR A 20 -20.05 44.45 68.07
CA TYR A 20 -19.41 43.16 67.83
C TYR A 20 -20.28 42.23 66.98
N GLN A 21 -21.58 42.14 67.29
CA GLN A 21 -22.54 41.35 66.50
C GLN A 21 -22.68 41.86 65.05
N ARG A 22 -22.70 43.18 64.85
CA ARG A 22 -22.67 43.77 63.49
C ARG A 22 -21.37 43.46 62.75
N ALA A 23 -20.23 43.54 63.42
CA ALA A 23 -18.93 43.22 62.84
C ALA A 23 -18.85 41.74 62.43
N GLN A 24 -19.38 40.81 63.26
CA GLN A 24 -19.47 39.39 62.93
C GLN A 24 -20.38 39.13 61.72
N MET A 25 -21.57 39.71 61.69
CA MET A 25 -22.48 39.58 60.54
C MET A 25 -21.85 40.09 59.23
N ILE A 26 -21.12 41.22 59.29
CA ILE A 26 -20.40 41.76 58.13
C ILE A 26 -19.26 40.82 57.71
N ALA A 27 -18.53 40.25 58.67
CA ALA A 27 -17.45 39.30 58.39
C ALA A 27 -17.98 38.02 57.74
N ASP A 28 -19.07 37.46 58.24
CA ASP A 28 -19.71 36.25 57.70
C ASP A 28 -20.33 36.50 56.33
N PHE A 29 -21.00 37.64 56.14
CA PHE A 29 -21.51 38.06 54.82
C PHE A 29 -20.36 38.20 53.80
N ASN A 30 -19.24 38.82 54.18
CA ASN A 30 -18.08 38.95 53.33
C ASN A 30 -17.42 37.60 53.02
N LYS A 31 -17.40 36.67 53.99
CA LYS A 31 -16.87 35.31 53.81
C LYS A 31 -17.73 34.51 52.83
N GLU A 32 -19.05 34.59 52.96
CA GLU A 32 -20.00 33.92 52.06
C GLU A 32 -19.94 34.51 50.65
N ARG A 33 -19.83 35.84 50.54
CA ARG A 33 -19.62 36.53 49.25
C ARG A 33 -18.33 36.08 48.57
N ARG A 34 -17.22 35.93 49.31
CA ARG A 34 -15.95 35.42 48.77
C ARG A 34 -16.08 33.96 48.30
N ARG A 35 -16.77 33.10 49.04
CA ARG A 35 -17.02 31.71 48.65
C ARG A 35 -17.79 31.64 47.34
N GLU A 36 -18.85 32.41 47.20
CA GLU A 36 -19.65 32.44 45.97
C GLU A 36 -18.84 33.00 44.79
N GLN A 37 -18.05 34.06 45.01
CA GLN A 37 -17.13 34.59 44.01
C GLN A 37 -16.08 33.56 43.56
N CYS A 38 -15.50 32.80 44.50
CA CYS A 38 -14.57 31.72 44.17
C CYS A 38 -15.27 30.61 43.38
N ARG A 39 -16.49 30.23 43.75
CA ARG A 39 -17.27 29.18 43.05
C ARG A 39 -17.57 29.58 41.61
N VAL A 40 -18.07 30.80 41.41
CA VAL A 40 -18.35 31.38 40.08
C VAL A 40 -17.07 31.48 39.26
N SER A 41 -15.98 32.01 39.83
CA SER A 41 -14.70 32.15 39.14
C SER A 41 -14.11 30.80 38.75
N GLN A 42 -14.19 29.78 39.60
CA GLN A 42 -13.74 28.42 39.29
C GLN A 42 -14.57 27.80 38.17
N LYS A 43 -15.90 27.99 38.18
CA LYS A 43 -16.77 27.51 37.09
C LYS A 43 -16.39 28.17 35.76
N ILE A 44 -16.27 29.50 35.74
CA ILE A 44 -15.87 30.26 34.55
C ILE A 44 -14.49 29.82 34.05
N PHE A 45 -13.52 29.64 34.95
CA PHE A 45 -12.19 29.17 34.58
C PHE A 45 -12.21 27.77 33.98
N ARG A 46 -12.95 26.82 34.57
CA ARG A 46 -13.10 25.45 34.05
C ARG A 46 -13.78 25.46 32.69
N GLU A 47 -14.84 26.25 32.51
CA GLU A 47 -15.51 26.39 31.22
C GLU A 47 -14.58 27.01 30.16
N ARG A 48 -13.82 28.06 30.52
CA ARG A 48 -12.83 28.65 29.62
C ARG A 48 -11.79 27.64 29.19
N LYS A 49 -11.22 26.89 30.14
CA LYS A 49 -10.23 25.84 29.85
C LYS A 49 -10.82 24.71 29.01
N LYS A 50 -12.07 24.32 29.24
CA LYS A 50 -12.78 23.32 28.42
C LYS A 50 -13.01 23.82 26.99
N ARG A 51 -13.42 25.09 26.81
CA ARG A 51 -13.57 25.70 25.48
C ARG A 51 -12.24 25.78 24.74
N GLU A 52 -11.19 26.21 25.43
CA GLU A 52 -9.83 26.28 24.88
C GLU A 52 -9.34 24.90 24.41
N GLN A 53 -9.51 23.87 25.25
CA GLN A 53 -9.19 22.49 24.89
C GLN A 53 -10.02 22.02 23.68
N ALA A 54 -11.33 22.27 23.66
CA ALA A 54 -12.18 21.88 22.54
C ALA A 54 -11.79 22.61 21.24
N MET A 55 -11.40 23.88 21.31
CA MET A 55 -10.88 24.61 20.14
C MET A 55 -9.55 24.03 19.66
N PHE A 56 -8.65 23.68 20.57
CA PHE A 56 -7.38 23.04 20.22
C PHE A 56 -7.61 21.68 19.54
N GLU A 57 -8.47 20.84 20.11
CA GLU A 57 -8.85 19.55 19.53
C GLU A 57 -9.46 19.70 18.13
N ALA A 58 -10.37 20.66 17.95
CA ALA A 58 -10.96 20.96 16.64
C ALA A 58 -9.91 21.44 15.63
N THR A 59 -8.93 22.24 16.07
CA THR A 59 -7.84 22.75 15.23
C THR A 59 -6.93 21.62 14.79
N VAL A 60 -6.53 20.74 15.71
CA VAL A 60 -5.70 19.56 15.41
C VAL A 60 -6.42 18.63 14.43
N GLN A 61 -7.72 18.39 14.61
CA GLN A 61 -8.52 17.59 13.68
C GLN A 61 -8.60 18.23 12.29
N SER A 62 -8.81 19.54 12.22
CA SER A 62 -8.85 20.28 10.95
C SER A 62 -7.52 20.20 10.22
N LEU A 63 -6.41 20.45 10.94
CA LEU A 63 -5.08 20.42 10.35
C LEU A 63 -4.68 19.01 9.89
N ALA A 64 -5.03 17.97 10.65
CA ALA A 64 -4.79 16.59 10.25
C ALA A 64 -5.53 16.24 8.94
N LYS A 65 -6.77 16.73 8.79
CA LYS A 65 -7.54 16.56 7.55
C LYS A 65 -6.90 17.32 6.38
N GLU A 66 -6.42 18.53 6.61
CA GLU A 66 -5.74 19.34 5.59
C GLU A 66 -4.43 18.69 5.13
N VAL A 67 -3.61 18.22 6.06
CA VAL A 67 -2.38 17.47 5.74
C VAL A 67 -2.72 16.23 4.90
N GLN A 68 -3.75 15.48 5.26
CA GLN A 68 -4.18 14.32 4.48
C GLN A 68 -4.59 14.72 3.04
N GLN A 69 -5.33 15.82 2.87
CA GLN A 69 -5.73 16.31 1.55
C GLN A 69 -4.53 16.78 0.72
N LEU A 70 -3.57 17.47 1.35
CA LEU A 70 -2.35 17.93 0.69
C LEU A 70 -1.47 16.76 0.26
N GLU A 71 -1.34 15.73 1.09
CA GLU A 71 -0.60 14.50 0.75
C GLU A 71 -1.26 13.74 -0.42
N GLN A 72 -2.59 13.66 -0.45
CA GLN A 72 -3.32 13.10 -1.59
C GLN A 72 -3.06 13.89 -2.87
N ARG A 73 -3.17 15.22 -2.80
CA ARG A 73 -2.93 16.10 -3.95
C ARG A 73 -1.49 16.06 -4.43
N LYS A 74 -0.52 15.94 -3.51
CA LYS A 74 0.89 15.73 -3.84
C LYS A 74 1.08 14.40 -4.59
N ALA A 75 0.47 13.32 -4.10
CA ALA A 75 0.56 12.01 -4.74
C ALA A 75 -0.02 12.01 -6.17
N GLU A 76 -1.13 12.73 -6.39
CA GLU A 76 -1.71 12.93 -7.72
C GLU A 76 -0.78 13.75 -8.64
N LEU A 77 -0.25 14.88 -8.16
CA LEU A 77 0.59 15.76 -8.96
C LEU A 77 1.92 15.12 -9.37
N VAL A 78 2.50 14.27 -8.51
CA VAL A 78 3.72 13.52 -8.80
C VAL A 78 3.64 12.72 -10.11
N ARG A 79 2.43 12.31 -10.52
CA ARG A 79 2.19 11.58 -11.79
C ARG A 79 2.31 12.43 -13.05
N TYR A 80 2.35 13.75 -12.94
CA TYR A 80 2.43 14.63 -14.10
C TYR A 80 3.74 15.42 -14.13
N VAL A 81 4.60 15.21 -13.13
CA VAL A 81 5.89 15.86 -13.02
C VAL A 81 6.97 14.88 -13.46
N PRO A 82 7.87 15.25 -14.39
CA PRO A 82 8.97 14.39 -14.78
C PRO A 82 9.85 14.05 -13.57
N LEU A 83 10.18 12.77 -13.42
CA LEU A 83 10.91 12.23 -12.25
C LEU A 83 12.16 13.03 -11.88
N GLN A 84 12.92 13.53 -12.87
CA GLN A 84 14.11 14.36 -12.63
C GLN A 84 13.83 15.61 -11.79
N HIS A 85 12.67 16.25 -11.97
CA HIS A 85 12.28 17.42 -11.17
C HIS A 85 11.88 17.01 -9.77
N ILE A 86 11.22 15.85 -9.62
CA ILE A 86 10.89 15.29 -8.31
C ILE A 86 12.16 15.02 -7.53
N LEU A 87 13.13 14.32 -8.14
CA LEU A 87 14.40 13.98 -7.49
C LEU A 87 15.26 15.19 -7.16
N ALA A 88 15.17 16.29 -7.93
CA ALA A 88 15.86 17.53 -7.62
C ALA A 88 15.37 18.18 -6.30
N HIS A 89 14.09 18.03 -5.98
CA HIS A 89 13.49 18.59 -4.76
C HIS A 89 13.31 17.57 -3.63
N GLN A 90 13.25 16.28 -3.97
CA GLN A 90 13.11 15.16 -3.05
C GLN A 90 14.00 14.01 -3.51
N PRO A 91 15.33 14.05 -3.21
CA PRO A 91 16.27 13.00 -3.61
C PRO A 91 15.91 11.62 -3.08
N ASP A 92 15.29 11.55 -1.89
CA ASP A 92 14.86 10.32 -1.23
C ASP A 92 13.44 9.88 -1.65
N PHE A 93 12.97 10.27 -2.84
CA PHE A 93 11.66 9.85 -3.33
C PHE A 93 11.59 8.32 -3.46
N ASP A 94 10.73 7.70 -2.64
CA ASP A 94 10.61 6.24 -2.52
C ASP A 94 9.87 5.57 -3.68
N GLY A 95 9.42 6.38 -4.65
CA GLY A 95 8.67 5.95 -5.81
C GLY A 95 7.15 5.90 -5.64
N GLY A 96 6.61 6.39 -4.52
CA GLY A 96 5.17 6.51 -4.30
C GLY A 96 4.41 5.19 -4.28
N VAL A 97 3.13 5.23 -4.66
CA VAL A 97 2.24 4.06 -4.68
C VAL A 97 2.78 2.95 -5.61
N PRO A 98 3.20 3.22 -6.86
CA PRO A 98 3.68 2.19 -7.78
C PRO A 98 4.85 1.37 -7.24
N ALA A 99 5.86 2.04 -6.65
CA ALA A 99 7.01 1.35 -6.09
C ALA A 99 6.65 0.51 -4.85
N ARG A 100 5.76 1.01 -3.99
CA ARG A 100 5.24 0.24 -2.84
C ARG A 100 4.47 -1.01 -3.28
N LEU A 101 3.62 -0.90 -4.30
CA LEU A 101 2.88 -2.04 -4.85
C LEU A 101 3.84 -3.06 -5.47
N THR A 102 4.86 -2.61 -6.18
CA THR A 102 5.91 -3.47 -6.75
C THR A 102 6.68 -4.23 -5.67
N ARG A 103 7.15 -3.54 -4.61
CA ARG A 103 7.82 -4.18 -3.45
C ARG A 103 6.91 -5.22 -2.79
N LYS A 104 5.62 -4.89 -2.63
CA LYS A 104 4.62 -5.80 -2.06
C LYS A 104 4.38 -7.02 -2.95
N TYR A 105 4.33 -6.87 -4.27
CA TYR A 105 4.26 -7.99 -5.20
C TYR A 105 5.43 -8.95 -5.01
N ILE A 106 6.67 -8.45 -5.06
CA ILE A 106 7.87 -9.29 -4.90
C ILE A 106 7.86 -10.01 -3.54
N SER A 107 7.53 -9.29 -2.46
CA SER A 107 7.43 -9.86 -1.12
C SER A 107 6.34 -10.93 -1.01
N MET A 108 5.19 -10.72 -1.64
CA MET A 108 4.06 -11.64 -1.58
C MET A 108 4.32 -12.93 -2.34
N PHE A 109 5.05 -12.86 -3.46
CA PHE A 109 5.44 -14.00 -4.29
C PHE A 109 6.85 -14.53 -3.96
N LYS A 110 7.43 -14.14 -2.82
CA LYS A 110 8.80 -14.55 -2.43
C LYS A 110 9.02 -16.07 -2.39
N ASN A 111 7.97 -16.84 -2.13
CA ASN A 111 8.00 -18.31 -2.11
C ASN A 111 7.18 -18.92 -3.26
N GLY A 112 6.94 -18.12 -4.30
CA GLY A 112 6.04 -18.40 -5.40
C GLY A 112 4.55 -18.43 -5.02
N TYR A 113 3.75 -19.09 -5.86
CA TYR A 113 2.31 -19.25 -5.69
C TYR A 113 1.92 -20.71 -5.82
N ILE A 114 1.09 -21.19 -4.88
CA ILE A 114 0.67 -22.59 -4.77
C ILE A 114 -0.86 -22.61 -4.60
N PRO A 115 -1.63 -22.94 -5.66
CA PRO A 115 -3.10 -22.89 -5.64
C PRO A 115 -3.74 -23.73 -4.53
N SER A 116 -3.10 -24.84 -4.13
CA SER A 116 -3.62 -25.70 -3.07
C SER A 116 -3.56 -25.05 -1.68
N LYS A 117 -2.73 -24.01 -1.49
CA LYS A 117 -2.63 -23.27 -0.23
C LYS A 117 -3.66 -22.14 -0.18
N ARG A 118 -4.95 -22.49 -0.12
CA ARG A 118 -6.12 -21.59 -0.23
C ARG A 118 -5.93 -20.20 0.41
N ARG A 119 -5.64 -20.13 1.71
CA ARG A 119 -5.46 -18.81 2.40
C ARG A 119 -4.38 -17.93 1.79
N ALA A 120 -3.28 -18.52 1.32
CA ALA A 120 -2.17 -17.79 0.73
C ALA A 120 -2.45 -17.44 -0.74
N SER A 121 -2.99 -18.39 -1.52
CA SER A 121 -3.37 -18.19 -2.92
C SER A 121 -4.47 -17.15 -3.06
N ASP A 122 -5.53 -17.22 -2.25
CA ASP A 122 -6.65 -16.27 -2.28
C ASP A 122 -6.14 -14.84 -2.00
N ARG A 123 -5.18 -14.69 -1.08
CA ARG A 123 -4.57 -13.39 -0.78
C ARG A 123 -3.73 -12.87 -1.95
N GLN A 124 -2.98 -13.74 -2.62
CA GLN A 124 -2.17 -13.41 -3.80
C GLN A 124 -3.04 -12.99 -4.99
N GLU A 125 -4.10 -13.76 -5.26
CA GLU A 125 -5.07 -13.48 -6.31
C GLU A 125 -5.83 -12.17 -6.07
N ARG A 126 -6.38 -11.99 -4.87
CA ARG A 126 -7.07 -10.73 -4.52
C ARG A 126 -6.15 -9.53 -4.60
N PHE A 127 -4.88 -9.69 -4.24
CA PHE A 127 -3.90 -8.62 -4.39
C PHE A 127 -3.63 -8.29 -5.86
N LEU A 128 -3.45 -9.29 -6.73
CA LEU A 128 -3.30 -9.07 -8.16
C LEU A 128 -4.52 -8.38 -8.77
N HIS A 129 -5.73 -8.87 -8.49
CA HIS A 129 -6.96 -8.28 -9.00
C HIS A 129 -7.25 -6.86 -8.48
N ALA A 130 -6.70 -6.48 -7.33
CA ALA A 130 -6.86 -5.13 -6.79
C ALA A 130 -5.84 -4.13 -7.31
N PHE A 131 -4.70 -4.58 -7.85
CA PHE A 131 -3.60 -3.70 -8.25
C PHE A 131 -3.28 -3.74 -9.76
N ALA A 132 -3.68 -4.81 -10.45
CA ALA A 132 -3.49 -4.97 -11.89
C ALA A 132 -4.80 -4.81 -12.65
N SER A 133 -4.71 -4.27 -13.86
CA SER A 133 -5.82 -4.23 -14.79
C SER A 133 -6.28 -5.65 -15.13
N TYR A 134 -7.57 -5.80 -15.45
CA TYR A 134 -8.14 -7.09 -15.86
C TYR A 134 -7.44 -7.65 -17.12
N ASP A 135 -7.04 -6.75 -18.03
CA ASP A 135 -6.36 -7.02 -19.29
C ASP A 135 -4.84 -6.81 -19.23
N ILE A 136 -4.25 -6.85 -18.02
CA ILE A 136 -2.79 -6.68 -17.84
C ILE A 136 -1.97 -7.52 -18.83
N VAL A 137 -1.01 -6.89 -19.48
CA VAL A 137 -0.09 -7.58 -20.39
C VAL A 137 1.10 -8.13 -19.60
N TYR A 138 1.22 -9.45 -19.54
CA TYR A 138 2.34 -10.16 -18.92
C TYR A 138 3.20 -10.90 -19.95
N ASN A 139 4.41 -10.40 -20.23
CA ASN A 139 5.33 -11.02 -21.20
C ASN A 139 4.67 -11.41 -22.54
N GLY A 140 3.72 -10.60 -23.02
CA GLY A 140 2.97 -10.83 -24.27
C GLY A 140 1.66 -11.63 -24.12
N ALA A 141 1.38 -12.21 -22.95
CA ALA A 141 0.09 -12.82 -22.63
C ALA A 141 -0.83 -11.84 -21.88
N ILE A 142 -2.14 -12.02 -21.96
CA ILE A 142 -3.13 -11.10 -21.36
C ILE A 142 -3.73 -11.70 -20.09
N GLY A 143 -3.94 -10.85 -19.10
CA GLY A 143 -4.70 -11.11 -17.88
C GLY A 143 -3.88 -11.66 -16.73
N VAL A 144 -4.41 -11.44 -15.52
CA VAL A 144 -3.81 -11.86 -14.24
C VAL A 144 -3.47 -13.35 -14.20
N GLN A 145 -4.31 -14.18 -14.83
CA GLN A 145 -4.10 -15.64 -14.87
C GLN A 145 -2.75 -16.01 -15.50
N SER A 146 -2.28 -15.25 -16.50
CA SER A 146 -0.98 -15.50 -17.15
C SER A 146 0.20 -15.35 -16.17
N ILE A 147 0.09 -14.42 -15.21
CA ILE A 147 1.09 -14.23 -14.15
C ILE A 147 1.05 -15.42 -13.18
N LEU A 148 -0.15 -15.80 -12.75
CA LEU A 148 -0.36 -16.91 -11.82
C LEU A 148 0.10 -18.24 -12.41
N ASP A 149 -0.24 -18.53 -13.67
CA ASP A 149 0.15 -19.74 -14.37
C ASP A 149 1.67 -19.85 -14.50
N ASN A 150 2.36 -18.72 -14.74
CA ASN A 150 3.82 -18.72 -14.73
C ASN A 150 4.36 -19.02 -13.32
N TRP A 151 3.79 -18.46 -12.27
CA TRP A 151 4.19 -18.82 -10.91
C TRP A 151 3.95 -20.29 -10.58
N VAL A 152 2.78 -20.84 -10.93
CA VAL A 152 2.47 -22.27 -10.80
C VAL A 152 3.53 -23.08 -11.53
N ARG A 153 3.87 -22.69 -12.75
CA ARG A 153 4.89 -23.37 -13.54
C ARG A 153 6.23 -23.45 -12.81
N TYR A 154 6.69 -22.39 -12.15
CA TYR A 154 7.91 -22.47 -11.34
C TYR A 154 7.72 -23.32 -10.08
N THR A 155 6.67 -23.07 -9.28
CA THR A 155 6.48 -23.74 -7.99
C THR A 155 6.17 -25.23 -8.08
N THR A 156 5.56 -25.69 -9.17
CA THR A 156 5.31 -27.13 -9.39
C THR A 156 6.51 -27.85 -9.99
N SER A 157 7.44 -27.11 -10.62
CA SER A 157 8.55 -27.73 -11.36
C SER A 157 9.79 -27.89 -10.49
N PHE A 158 10.16 -26.85 -9.75
CA PHE A 158 11.35 -26.83 -8.90
C PHE A 158 11.04 -27.35 -7.50
N SER A 159 12.01 -27.99 -6.86
CA SER A 159 11.85 -28.51 -5.49
C SER A 159 11.68 -27.39 -4.46
N SER A 160 12.22 -26.22 -4.75
CA SER A 160 12.00 -24.99 -3.98
C SER A 160 12.17 -23.78 -4.88
N VAL A 161 11.39 -22.74 -4.60
CA VAL A 161 11.44 -21.43 -5.24
C VAL A 161 11.54 -20.38 -4.15
N ALA A 162 12.56 -19.55 -4.22
CA ALA A 162 12.69 -18.34 -3.41
C ALA A 162 12.99 -17.15 -4.32
N LEU A 163 12.45 -15.99 -3.99
CA LEU A 163 12.61 -14.73 -4.71
C LEU A 163 12.94 -13.62 -3.71
N GLU A 164 13.97 -12.85 -4.02
CA GLU A 164 14.46 -11.73 -3.23
C GLU A 164 14.56 -10.47 -4.08
N THR A 165 14.24 -9.32 -3.48
CA THR A 165 14.45 -8.01 -4.13
C THR A 165 15.91 -7.58 -3.96
N LEU A 166 16.57 -7.25 -5.07
CA LEU A 166 17.90 -6.61 -5.07
C LEU A 166 17.79 -5.09 -5.19
N SER A 167 16.96 -4.59 -6.10
CA SER A 167 16.63 -3.17 -6.22
C SER A 167 15.20 -2.97 -6.72
N CYS A 168 14.64 -1.79 -6.47
CA CYS A 168 13.30 -1.43 -6.90
C CYS A 168 13.24 0.08 -7.11
N ASP A 169 13.44 0.49 -8.35
CA ASP A 169 13.74 1.86 -8.73
C ASP A 169 12.62 2.40 -9.62
N VAL A 170 12.15 3.62 -9.38
CA VAL A 170 11.21 4.28 -10.29
C VAL A 170 11.99 4.92 -11.41
N MET A 171 11.58 4.66 -12.64
CA MET A 171 12.24 5.11 -13.86
C MET A 171 11.52 6.31 -14.47
N LYS A 172 10.20 6.41 -14.29
CA LYS A 172 9.32 7.39 -14.95
C LYS A 172 8.06 7.62 -14.13
N THR A 173 7.44 8.80 -14.25
CA THR A 173 6.17 9.14 -13.60
C THR A 173 5.17 9.92 -14.46
N ASP A 174 5.58 10.61 -15.52
CA ASP A 174 4.86 11.68 -16.26
C ASP A 174 3.60 11.28 -17.07
N ASP A 175 3.44 10.00 -17.39
CA ASP A 175 2.27 9.43 -18.08
C ASP A 175 1.87 8.06 -17.49
N GLY A 176 2.12 7.91 -16.19
CA GLY A 176 2.13 6.62 -15.52
C GLY A 176 3.52 6.25 -15.05
N ALA A 177 3.58 5.47 -13.98
CA ALA A 177 4.86 5.10 -13.40
C ALA A 177 5.44 3.85 -14.07
N ILE A 178 6.75 3.85 -14.30
CA ILE A 178 7.49 2.63 -14.63
C ILE A 178 8.41 2.31 -13.47
N VAL A 179 8.23 1.14 -12.86
CA VAL A 179 9.08 0.66 -11.79
C VAL A 179 9.93 -0.49 -12.30
N ARG A 180 11.25 -0.36 -12.14
CA ARG A 180 12.22 -1.41 -12.46
C ARG A 180 12.56 -2.18 -11.18
N GLY A 181 12.13 -3.43 -11.11
CA GLY A 181 12.48 -4.36 -10.04
C GLY A 181 13.61 -5.29 -10.48
N VAL A 182 14.72 -5.31 -9.75
CA VAL A 182 15.76 -6.33 -9.92
C VAL A 182 15.58 -7.36 -8.82
N THR A 183 15.49 -8.63 -9.20
CA THR A 183 15.28 -9.73 -8.26
C THR A 183 16.28 -10.85 -8.45
N ARG A 184 16.53 -11.59 -7.37
CA ARG A 184 17.27 -12.85 -7.39
C ARG A 184 16.31 -13.99 -7.08
N SER A 185 16.22 -14.95 -7.98
CA SER A 185 15.48 -16.19 -7.78
C SER A 185 16.45 -17.32 -7.47
N SER A 186 16.15 -18.12 -6.46
CA SER A 186 16.88 -19.34 -6.10
C SER A 186 15.97 -20.54 -6.38
N LEU A 187 16.31 -21.31 -7.41
CA LEU A 187 15.49 -22.38 -7.96
C LEU A 187 16.19 -23.73 -7.76
N LYS A 188 15.70 -24.57 -6.84
CA LYS A 188 16.31 -25.88 -6.60
C LYS A 188 15.88 -26.88 -7.68
N MET A 189 16.83 -27.28 -8.50
CA MET A 189 16.60 -28.15 -9.64
C MET A 189 16.38 -29.60 -9.21
N ASN A 190 15.48 -30.27 -9.91
CA ASN A 190 15.23 -31.69 -9.86
C ASN A 190 15.03 -32.21 -11.30
N ARG A 191 14.79 -33.52 -11.45
CA ARG A 191 14.56 -34.12 -12.76
C ARG A 191 13.39 -33.48 -13.52
N HIS A 192 12.27 -33.24 -12.82
CA HIS A 192 11.07 -32.65 -13.39
C HIS A 192 11.30 -31.20 -13.88
N SER A 193 12.03 -30.37 -13.13
CA SER A 193 12.36 -29.01 -13.58
C SER A 193 13.24 -29.02 -14.82
N ILE A 194 14.20 -29.94 -14.92
CA ILE A 194 15.09 -30.04 -16.08
C ILE A 194 14.29 -30.45 -17.31
N GLU A 195 13.46 -31.49 -17.22
CA GLU A 195 12.60 -31.93 -18.33
C GLU A 195 11.65 -30.83 -18.80
N ARG A 196 11.13 -30.02 -17.87
CA ARG A 196 10.15 -28.98 -18.18
C ARG A 196 10.75 -27.68 -18.71
N PHE A 197 11.92 -27.27 -18.21
CA PHE A 197 12.56 -25.99 -18.57
C PHE A 197 13.70 -26.16 -19.58
N PHE A 198 14.41 -27.28 -19.54
CA PHE A 198 15.58 -27.59 -20.38
C PHE A 198 15.38 -28.95 -21.06
N PRO A 199 14.33 -29.13 -21.89
CA PRO A 199 13.98 -30.43 -22.45
C PRO A 199 15.07 -31.06 -23.32
N ASN A 200 16.00 -30.27 -23.86
CA ASN A 200 17.11 -30.75 -24.69
C ASN A 200 18.43 -30.81 -23.92
N CYS A 201 18.41 -30.68 -22.58
CA CYS A 201 19.59 -30.88 -21.75
C CYS A 201 20.19 -32.27 -22.03
N PRO A 202 21.47 -32.35 -22.45
CA PRO A 202 22.16 -33.62 -22.65
C PRO A 202 22.06 -34.51 -21.41
N GLU A 203 21.83 -35.82 -21.62
CA GLU A 203 21.68 -36.78 -20.51
C GLU A 203 22.90 -36.80 -19.57
N VAL A 204 24.09 -36.59 -20.12
CA VAL A 204 25.36 -36.52 -19.37
C VAL A 204 25.43 -35.33 -18.41
N LEU A 205 24.71 -34.23 -18.72
CA LEU A 205 24.71 -33.01 -17.90
C LEU A 205 23.60 -33.01 -16.83
N LYS A 206 22.55 -33.82 -17.00
CA LYS A 206 21.42 -33.85 -16.04
C LYS A 206 21.87 -34.16 -14.60
N PRO A 207 22.74 -35.16 -14.33
CA PRO A 207 23.20 -35.44 -12.97
C PRO A 207 23.92 -34.26 -12.31
N MET A 208 24.60 -33.40 -13.09
CA MET A 208 25.29 -32.22 -12.57
C MET A 208 24.31 -31.12 -12.14
N LEU A 209 23.13 -31.07 -12.75
CA LEU A 209 22.09 -30.08 -12.45
C LEU A 209 21.14 -30.53 -11.32
N ILE A 210 20.86 -31.83 -11.21
CA ILE A 210 19.91 -32.34 -10.21
C ILE A 210 20.41 -32.01 -8.79
N GLY A 211 19.55 -31.41 -7.98
CA GLY A 211 19.84 -31.05 -6.59
C GLY A 211 20.52 -29.70 -6.42
N GLN A 212 21.06 -29.11 -7.49
CA GLN A 212 21.69 -27.80 -7.46
C GLN A 212 20.67 -26.67 -7.33
N VAL A 213 21.13 -25.53 -6.81
CA VAL A 213 20.33 -24.31 -6.73
C VAL A 213 20.75 -23.38 -7.87
N LEU A 214 19.87 -23.26 -8.87
CA LEU A 214 20.04 -22.32 -9.96
C LEU A 214 19.68 -20.91 -9.48
N THR A 215 20.67 -20.01 -9.46
CA THR A 215 20.46 -18.60 -9.13
C THR A 215 20.20 -17.82 -10.43
N VAL A 216 19.04 -17.17 -10.51
CA VAL A 216 18.63 -16.37 -11.68
C VAL A 216 18.39 -14.94 -11.24
N VAL A 217 19.16 -14.00 -11.80
CA VAL A 217 18.88 -12.58 -11.63
C VAL A 217 17.92 -12.14 -12.72
N ALA A 218 16.80 -11.52 -12.35
CA ALA A 218 15.79 -11.06 -13.27
C ALA A 218 15.53 -9.57 -13.13
N VAL A 219 15.40 -8.89 -14.27
CA VAL A 219 14.91 -7.51 -14.35
C VAL A 219 13.46 -7.55 -14.76
N MET A 220 12.60 -6.97 -13.93
CA MET A 220 11.17 -6.82 -14.17
C MET A 220 10.81 -5.34 -14.34
N HIS A 221 9.97 -5.04 -15.31
CA HIS A 221 9.40 -3.71 -15.50
C HIS A 221 7.89 -3.76 -15.24
N PHE A 222 7.45 -2.94 -14.31
CA PHE A 222 6.07 -2.77 -13.90
C PHE A 222 5.61 -1.41 -14.43
N SER A 223 4.73 -1.41 -15.43
CA SER A 223 4.18 -0.20 -16.01
C SER A 223 2.77 0.04 -15.48
N PHE A 224 2.57 1.19 -14.88
CA PHE A 224 1.33 1.63 -14.28
C PHE A 224 0.69 2.73 -15.15
N ASN A 225 -0.64 2.79 -15.17
CA ASN A 225 -1.35 3.91 -15.75
C ASN A 225 -1.38 5.12 -14.78
N ASP A 226 -2.10 6.16 -15.18
CA ASP A 226 -2.37 7.38 -14.44
C ASP A 226 -3.20 7.18 -13.16
N GLU A 227 -3.84 6.02 -12.98
CA GLU A 227 -4.58 5.64 -11.77
C GLU A 227 -3.77 4.73 -10.82
N ASP A 228 -2.46 4.56 -11.05
CA ASP A 228 -1.59 3.61 -10.35
C ASP A 228 -2.05 2.13 -10.48
N ILE A 229 -2.77 1.79 -11.55
CA ILE A 229 -3.13 0.43 -11.90
C ILE A 229 -2.06 -0.17 -12.80
N LEU A 230 -1.57 -1.36 -12.45
CA LEU A 230 -0.58 -2.07 -13.25
C LEU A 230 -1.21 -2.58 -14.56
N VAL A 231 -0.74 -2.05 -15.69
CA VAL A 231 -1.24 -2.40 -17.03
C VAL A 231 -0.30 -3.33 -17.79
N GLN A 232 0.99 -3.32 -17.45
CA GLN A 232 1.97 -4.22 -18.06
C GLN A 232 3.03 -4.66 -17.07
N LEU A 233 3.35 -5.95 -17.12
CA LEU A 233 4.46 -6.55 -16.39
C LEU A 233 5.33 -7.35 -17.38
N SER A 234 6.58 -6.96 -17.51
CA SER A 234 7.57 -7.73 -18.28
C SER A 234 8.72 -8.16 -17.38
N GLY A 235 9.32 -9.30 -17.67
CA GLY A 235 10.44 -9.81 -16.88
C GLY A 235 11.37 -10.68 -17.71
N ARG A 236 12.68 -10.43 -17.59
CA ARG A 236 13.73 -11.23 -18.22
C ARG A 236 14.72 -11.72 -17.17
N GLY A 237 14.86 -13.04 -17.08
CA GLY A 237 15.82 -13.69 -16.19
C GLY A 237 17.10 -14.10 -16.94
N ASP A 238 18.24 -13.93 -16.28
CA ASP A 238 19.53 -14.42 -16.74
C ASP A 238 19.78 -15.85 -16.21
N PHE A 239 19.41 -16.83 -17.03
CA PHE A 239 19.67 -18.24 -16.76
C PHE A 239 21.09 -18.66 -17.16
N THR A 240 21.72 -17.93 -18.08
CA THR A 240 23.05 -18.23 -18.61
C THR A 240 24.09 -18.13 -17.51
N SER A 241 24.12 -17.01 -16.78
CA SER A 241 25.07 -16.82 -15.68
C SER A 241 24.86 -17.83 -14.56
N GLY A 242 23.60 -18.14 -14.25
CA GLY A 242 23.25 -19.14 -13.23
C GLY A 242 23.73 -20.55 -13.59
N LEU A 243 23.52 -20.97 -14.84
CA LEU A 243 23.98 -22.28 -15.32
C LEU A 243 25.50 -22.33 -15.46
N LEU A 244 26.14 -21.25 -15.91
CA LEU A 244 27.60 -21.16 -16.02
C LEU A 244 28.27 -21.30 -14.66
N ALA A 245 27.69 -20.77 -13.59
CA ALA A 245 28.21 -20.95 -12.24
C ALA A 245 28.20 -22.43 -11.78
N ILE A 246 27.25 -23.23 -12.28
CA ILE A 246 27.10 -24.65 -11.95
C ILE A 246 28.00 -25.51 -12.84
N LEU A 247 27.89 -25.35 -14.15
CA LEU A 247 28.54 -26.21 -15.15
C LEU A 247 29.99 -25.81 -15.41
N ARG A 248 30.34 -24.54 -15.19
CA ARG A 248 31.69 -23.97 -15.41
C ARG A 248 32.23 -24.15 -16.83
N ASN A 249 31.36 -24.38 -17.79
CA ASN A 249 31.65 -24.55 -19.21
C ASN A 249 30.55 -23.89 -20.04
N SER A 250 30.93 -22.99 -20.95
CA SER A 250 29.99 -22.27 -21.82
C SER A 250 29.31 -23.17 -22.85
N GLU A 251 30.01 -24.16 -23.39
CA GLU A 251 29.44 -25.09 -24.38
C GLU A 251 28.34 -25.96 -23.74
N ASP A 252 28.57 -26.42 -22.52
CA ASP A 252 27.58 -27.17 -21.75
C ASP A 252 26.35 -26.30 -21.42
N VAL A 253 26.55 -25.03 -21.09
CA VAL A 253 25.46 -24.07 -20.85
C VAL A 253 24.65 -23.86 -22.13
N GLU A 254 25.31 -23.68 -23.28
CA GLU A 254 24.65 -23.55 -24.57
C GLU A 254 23.82 -24.79 -24.90
N ALA A 255 24.38 -25.99 -24.69
CA ALA A 255 23.67 -27.25 -24.91
C ALA A 255 22.43 -27.39 -24.02
N VAL A 256 22.49 -26.94 -22.76
CA VAL A 256 21.33 -26.94 -21.84
C VAL A 256 20.28 -25.91 -22.25
N LEU A 257 20.70 -24.73 -22.70
CA LEU A 257 19.81 -23.64 -23.10
C LEU A 257 19.21 -23.83 -24.49
N ALA A 258 19.80 -24.69 -25.32
CA ALA A 258 19.32 -25.02 -26.65
C ALA A 258 17.85 -25.46 -26.60
N LYS A 259 16.97 -24.69 -27.28
CA LYS A 259 15.52 -24.92 -27.29
C LYS A 259 14.92 -25.06 -25.87
N SER A 260 15.50 -24.35 -24.90
CA SER A 260 14.95 -24.24 -23.55
C SER A 260 13.59 -23.56 -23.58
N ARG A 261 12.75 -23.88 -22.60
CA ARG A 261 11.38 -23.35 -22.49
C ARG A 261 11.29 -22.27 -21.43
N ILE A 262 12.37 -21.53 -21.14
CA ILE A 262 12.40 -20.57 -20.03
C ILE A 262 11.23 -19.59 -20.10
N ILE A 263 10.97 -19.03 -21.29
CA ILE A 263 9.84 -18.16 -21.56
C ILE A 263 8.58 -19.03 -21.74
N PRO A 264 7.47 -18.73 -21.04
CA PRO A 264 6.20 -19.39 -21.27
C PRO A 264 5.79 -19.29 -22.74
N GLN A 265 5.36 -20.39 -23.33
CA GLN A 265 4.78 -20.37 -24.68
C GLN A 265 3.45 -19.62 -24.59
N ILE A 266 3.30 -18.54 -25.37
CA ILE A 266 2.03 -17.82 -25.46
C ILE A 266 1.07 -18.74 -26.22
N THR A 267 0.27 -19.52 -25.50
CA THR A 267 -0.88 -20.19 -26.11
C THR A 267 -1.92 -19.12 -26.39
N SER A 268 -1.94 -18.62 -27.62
CA SER A 268 -3.01 -17.77 -28.14
C SER A 268 -4.29 -18.58 -28.29
N THR A 269 -4.93 -18.91 -27.16
CA THR A 269 -6.36 -19.23 -27.19
C THR A 269 -7.08 -17.98 -26.74
N PRO A 270 -7.79 -17.27 -27.64
CA PRO A 270 -8.64 -16.17 -27.24
C PRO A 270 -9.77 -16.77 -26.38
N LYS A 271 -9.63 -16.70 -25.06
CA LYS A 271 -10.79 -16.84 -24.18
C LYS A 271 -11.62 -15.59 -24.40
N THR A 272 -12.72 -15.78 -25.13
CA THR A 272 -13.78 -14.79 -25.31
C THR A 272 -14.09 -14.15 -23.96
N PRO A 273 -14.07 -12.80 -23.84
CA PRO A 273 -14.45 -12.17 -22.59
C PRO A 273 -15.88 -12.58 -22.27
N CYS A 274 -16.06 -13.22 -21.11
CA CYS A 274 -17.35 -13.62 -20.60
C CYS A 274 -18.13 -12.33 -20.31
N LYS A 275 -19.02 -11.97 -21.24
CA LYS A 275 -19.93 -10.83 -21.09
C LYS A 275 -20.76 -11.07 -19.81
N PRO A 276 -20.83 -10.13 -18.87
CA PRO A 276 -21.72 -10.27 -17.72
C PRO A 276 -23.18 -10.40 -18.21
N PRO A 277 -24.03 -11.18 -17.52
CA PRO A 277 -25.42 -11.37 -17.92
C PRO A 277 -26.15 -10.02 -17.85
N ALA A 278 -26.63 -9.55 -18.99
CA ALA A 278 -27.48 -8.36 -19.04
C ALA A 278 -28.81 -8.66 -18.34
N PRO A 279 -29.34 -7.74 -17.52
CA PRO A 279 -30.66 -7.87 -16.92
C PRO A 279 -31.72 -7.82 -18.03
N SER A 280 -32.63 -8.78 -18.00
CA SER A 280 -33.81 -8.84 -18.86
C SER A 280 -34.74 -7.66 -18.57
N SER A 281 -34.85 -6.71 -19.51
CA SER A 281 -36.04 -5.85 -19.59
C SER A 281 -36.51 -5.79 -21.03
N SER A 282 -37.67 -6.40 -21.22
CA SER A 282 -38.53 -6.32 -22.39
C SER A 282 -39.11 -4.90 -22.52
N THR A 283 -38.85 -4.23 -23.64
CA THR A 283 -39.84 -3.31 -24.23
C THR A 283 -39.57 -3.12 -25.73
N SER A 284 -40.57 -3.47 -26.53
CA SER A 284 -40.92 -3.00 -27.89
C SER A 284 -40.51 -1.54 -28.17
N SER A 285 -40.11 -1.05 -29.34
CA SER A 285 -40.47 -1.33 -30.75
C SER A 285 -39.54 -0.49 -31.69
N PRO A 286 -39.68 -0.52 -33.03
CA PRO A 286 -38.53 -0.57 -33.96
C PRO A 286 -38.19 0.71 -34.75
N ASN A 287 -37.13 0.57 -35.57
CA ASN A 287 -36.67 1.35 -36.73
C ASN A 287 -35.77 2.57 -36.48
N GLN A 288 -34.48 2.44 -36.81
CA GLN A 288 -33.95 2.94 -38.08
C GLN A 288 -32.50 2.49 -38.36
N SER A 289 -32.27 2.30 -39.65
CA SER A 289 -31.06 1.99 -40.41
C SER A 289 -29.77 2.77 -40.03
N LYS A 290 -28.61 2.12 -40.26
CA LYS A 290 -27.65 2.39 -41.36
C LYS A 290 -26.17 2.48 -40.91
N MET A 291 -25.34 1.77 -41.66
CA MET A 291 -23.92 1.99 -42.01
C MET A 291 -22.83 1.32 -41.14
N ASP A 292 -22.30 0.24 -41.73
CA ASP A 292 -20.90 -0.19 -41.72
C ASP A 292 -19.93 0.98 -41.93
N LEU A 293 -18.74 0.85 -41.33
CA LEU A 293 -17.46 1.17 -42.00
C LEU A 293 -16.28 0.62 -41.18
N ASP A 294 -15.62 -0.37 -41.77
CA ASP A 294 -14.23 -0.78 -41.54
C ASP A 294 -13.25 0.41 -41.69
N PHE A 295 -12.10 0.38 -41.00
CA PHE A 295 -10.77 0.83 -41.48
C PHE A 295 -9.73 0.52 -40.39
N ILE A 296 -8.92 -0.55 -40.53
CA ILE A 296 -7.58 -0.65 -41.17
C ILE A 296 -6.40 -0.13 -40.33
N GLN A 297 -5.49 -1.10 -40.11
CA GLN A 297 -4.05 -1.05 -39.82
C GLN A 297 -3.23 0.11 -40.42
N VAL A 298 -2.24 0.56 -39.64
CA VAL A 298 -0.85 0.71 -40.09
C VAL A 298 0.05 0.13 -39.01
#